data_AF-A0A2V6GPD8-F1
#
_entry.id   AF-A0A2V6GPD8-F1
#
_cell.length_a   1.000
_cell.length_b   1.000
_cell.length_c   1.000
_cell.angle_alpha   90.00
_cell.angle_beta   90.00
_cell.angle_gamma   90.00
#
_symmetry.space_group_name_H-M   'P 1'
#
loop_
_entity.id
_entity.type
_entity.pdbx_description
1 polymer ?
#
loop_
_entity_poly.entity_id
_entity_poly.type
_entity_poly.pdbx_seq_one_letter_code
_entity_poly.pdbx_strand_id
1 'polypeptide(L)'
;MQTEATLAQVDVSELDLVKQCQAGNTEAFDQLVTRYRTRVFAMIYNMVHNEQDAWDLAQDSFVKAWKSIGRFRGRSSFYTWIYRIVMNVTIDWLRKKQVKGAGAEFNDAIQLREIEPASRTVPKADPLPHERMEQSEIRARIDNAIA
;
A
#
# COMPACT_ATOMS: atom_id res chain seq x y z
N MET A 1 3.20 9.44 38.81
CA MET A 1 1.88 10.06 38.69
C MET A 1 1.09 9.23 37.69
N GLN A 2 0.20 8.39 38.24
CA GLN A 2 -0.96 7.74 37.65
C GLN A 2 -0.90 7.10 36.24
N THR A 3 -0.86 5.77 36.29
CA THR A 3 -1.56 4.78 35.45
C THR A 3 -2.98 5.21 35.04
N GLU A 4 -3.45 4.65 33.90
CA GLU A 4 -4.82 4.61 33.33
C GLU A 4 -4.89 5.30 31.96
N ALA A 5 -5.26 4.69 30.84
CA ALA A 5 -5.83 3.39 30.56
C ALA A 5 -5.36 2.97 29.17
N THR A 6 -4.81 1.76 29.06
CA THR A 6 -4.76 1.07 27.77
C THR A 6 -6.22 0.73 27.45
N LEU A 7 -6.91 1.62 26.73
CA LEU A 7 -8.16 1.27 26.09
C LEU A 7 -7.83 0.10 25.19
N ALA A 8 -8.31 -1.07 25.57
CA ALA A 8 -8.38 -2.25 24.71
C ALA A 8 -9.21 -1.83 23.49
N GLN A 9 -8.54 -1.29 22.47
CA GLN A 9 -9.14 -1.14 21.16
C GLN A 9 -9.45 -2.55 20.73
N VAL A 10 -10.75 -2.87 20.65
CA VAL A 10 -11.22 -3.94 19.79
C VAL A 10 -10.53 -3.69 18.46
N ASP A 11 -9.57 -4.54 18.08
CA ASP A 11 -8.89 -4.40 16.80
C ASP A 11 -9.92 -4.78 15.74
N VAL A 12 -10.76 -3.80 15.40
CA VAL A 12 -11.73 -3.92 14.33
C VAL A 12 -10.91 -4.26 13.09
N SER A 13 -11.25 -5.40 12.49
CA SER A 13 -10.56 -5.90 11.31
C SER A 13 -10.45 -4.80 10.26
N GLU A 14 -9.27 -4.65 9.66
CA GLU A 14 -9.04 -3.70 8.56
C GLU A 14 -10.11 -3.82 7.48
N LEU A 15 -10.53 -5.05 7.18
CA LEU A 15 -11.56 -5.32 6.18
C LEU A 15 -12.93 -4.76 6.59
N ASP A 16 -13.26 -4.79 7.87
CA ASP A 16 -14.54 -4.28 8.37
C ASP A 16 -14.55 -2.75 8.42
N LEU A 17 -13.43 -2.11 8.78
CA LEU A 17 -13.27 -0.66 8.64
C LEU A 17 -13.45 -0.24 7.18
N VAL A 18 -12.81 -0.94 6.25
CA VAL A 18 -12.97 -0.69 4.81
C VAL A 18 -14.43 -0.78 4.37
N LYS A 19 -15.15 -1.83 4.78
CA LYS A 19 -16.59 -1.99 4.44
C LYS A 19 -17.42 -0.83 4.99
N GLN A 20 -17.15 -0.41 6.22
CA GLN A 20 -17.83 0.75 6.82
C GLN A 20 -17.53 2.04 6.06
N CYS A 21 -16.28 2.26 5.64
CA CYS A 21 -15.93 3.40 4.80
C CYS A 21 -16.65 3.37 3.45
N GLN A 22 -16.79 2.19 2.83
CA GLN A 22 -17.55 2.02 1.58
C GLN A 22 -19.04 2.35 1.74
N ALA A 23 -19.59 2.17 2.95
CA ALA A 23 -20.93 2.61 3.32
C ALA A 23 -21.02 4.10 3.69
N GLY A 24 -19.92 4.85 3.62
CA GLY A 24 -19.87 6.29 3.92
C GLY A 24 -19.53 6.64 5.37
N ASN A 25 -19.13 5.68 6.20
CA ASN A 25 -18.72 5.96 7.57
C ASN A 25 -17.34 6.66 7.61
N THR A 26 -17.34 7.94 7.95
CA THR A 26 -16.13 8.77 8.06
C THR A 26 -15.29 8.44 9.28
N GLU A 27 -15.90 8.01 10.39
CA GLU A 27 -15.18 7.64 11.61
C GLU A 27 -14.35 6.37 11.39
N ALA A 28 -14.89 5.40 10.65
CA ALA A 28 -14.14 4.23 10.23
C ALA A 28 -12.91 4.60 9.38
N PHE A 29 -13.03 5.65 8.55
CA PHE A 29 -11.90 6.13 7.75
C PHE A 29 -10.86 6.84 8.60
N ASP A 30 -11.28 7.61 9.59
CA ASP A 30 -10.36 8.26 10.54
C ASP A 30 -9.51 7.24 11.30
N GLN A 31 -10.09 6.08 11.64
CA GLN A 31 -9.33 4.96 12.20
C GLN A 31 -8.29 4.41 11.21
N LEU A 32 -8.63 4.24 9.93
CA LEU A 32 -7.66 3.85 8.90
C LEU A 32 -6.55 4.90 8.74
N VAL A 33 -6.90 6.18 8.70
CA VAL A 33 -5.93 7.29 8.62
C VAL A 33 -5.00 7.24 9.82
N THR A 34 -5.53 7.12 11.04
CA THR A 34 -4.73 7.05 12.27
C THR A 34 -3.76 5.88 12.26
N ARG A 35 -4.18 4.71 11.77
CA ARG A 35 -3.33 3.51 11.63
C ARG A 35 -2.19 3.71 10.62
N TYR A 36 -2.43 4.46 9.54
CA TYR A 36 -1.51 4.52 8.39
C TYR A 36 -0.73 5.83 8.23
N ARG A 37 -1.14 6.92 8.89
CA ARG A 37 -0.56 8.27 8.71
C ARG A 37 0.96 8.31 8.87
N THR A 38 1.51 7.66 9.90
CA THR A 38 2.95 7.68 10.17
C THR A 38 3.74 6.98 9.07
N ARG A 39 3.24 5.85 8.56
CA ARG A 39 3.91 5.09 7.48
C ARG A 39 3.81 5.82 6.14
N VAL A 40 2.65 6.40 5.85
CA VAL A 40 2.42 7.20 4.64
C VAL A 40 3.32 8.44 4.66
N PHE A 41 3.34 9.18 5.76
CA PHE A 41 4.21 10.34 5.92
C PHE A 41 5.68 9.98 5.74
N ALA A 42 6.17 8.94 6.43
CA ALA A 42 7.56 8.51 6.32
C ALA A 42 7.93 8.17 4.88
N MET A 43 7.07 7.46 4.15
CA MET A 43 7.31 7.12 2.75
C MET A 43 7.45 8.36 1.87
N ILE A 44 6.53 9.31 1.99
CA ILE A 44 6.56 10.55 1.21
C ILE A 44 7.78 11.39 1.58
N TYR A 45 8.06 11.52 2.87
CA TYR A 45 9.21 12.27 3.37
C TYR A 45 10.54 11.74 2.80
N ASN A 46 10.71 10.42 2.74
CA ASN A 46 11.89 9.79 2.11
C ASN A 46 12.03 10.10 0.60
N MET A 47 10.94 10.51 -0.07
CA MET A 47 10.98 10.89 -1.48
C MET A 47 11.21 12.40 -1.66
N VAL A 48 10.55 13.24 -0.85
CA VAL A 48 10.52 14.69 -1.05
C VAL A 48 11.47 15.48 -0.16
N HIS A 49 11.96 14.89 0.93
CA HIS A 49 12.89 15.47 1.91
C HIS A 49 12.46 16.86 2.44
N ASN A 50 11.15 17.10 2.51
CA ASN A 50 10.55 18.32 3.02
C ASN A 50 9.32 17.93 3.84
N GLU A 51 9.29 18.35 5.11
CA GLU A 51 8.22 17.97 6.04
C GLU A 51 6.86 18.54 5.65
N GLN A 52 6.80 19.82 5.25
CA GLN A 52 5.56 20.47 4.87
C GLN A 52 4.96 19.85 3.60
N ASP A 53 5.78 19.67 2.57
CA ASP A 53 5.38 18.99 1.33
C ASP A 53 4.91 17.55 1.62
N ALA A 54 5.56 16.85 2.57
CA ALA A 54 5.17 15.50 2.95
C ALA A 54 3.81 15.44 3.64
N TRP A 55 3.51 16.38 4.54
CA TRP A 55 2.19 16.47 5.17
C TRP A 55 1.09 16.79 4.16
N ASP A 56 1.32 17.74 3.26
CA ASP A 56 0.36 18.13 2.22
C ASP A 56 0.05 16.96 1.28
N LEU A 57 1.08 16.24 0.82
CA LEU A 57 0.91 15.07 -0.04
C LEU A 57 0.27 13.89 0.68
N ALA A 58 0.56 13.69 1.98
CA ALA A 58 -0.11 12.67 2.78
C ALA A 58 -1.61 12.95 2.85
N GLN A 59 -1.99 14.21 3.12
CA GLN A 59 -3.39 14.63 3.16
C GLN A 59 -4.08 14.41 1.80
N ASP A 60 -3.50 14.87 0.70
CA ASP A 60 -4.07 14.65 -0.65
C ASP A 60 -4.21 13.16 -0.97
N SER A 61 -3.25 12.34 -0.56
CA SER A 61 -3.31 10.89 -0.72
C SER A 61 -4.47 10.26 0.06
N PHE A 62 -4.71 10.65 1.31
CA PHE A 62 -5.85 10.17 2.09
C PHE A 62 -7.18 10.68 1.52
N VAL A 63 -7.26 11.91 1.02
CA VAL A 63 -8.47 12.43 0.34
C VAL A 63 -8.77 11.62 -0.92
N LYS A 64 -7.74 11.29 -1.72
CA LYS A 64 -7.89 10.42 -2.90
C LYS A 64 -8.26 9.00 -2.53
N ALA A 65 -7.71 8.47 -1.44
CA ALA A 65 -8.09 7.17 -0.90
C ALA A 65 -9.58 7.16 -0.51
N TRP A 66 -10.06 8.14 0.26
CA TRP A 66 -11.49 8.25 0.59
C TRP A 66 -12.38 8.27 -0.65
N LYS A 67 -12.05 9.10 -1.66
CA LYS A 67 -12.82 9.19 -2.91
C LYS A 67 -12.81 7.89 -3.74
N SER A 68 -11.83 7.03 -3.56
CA SER A 68 -11.64 5.80 -4.34
C SER A 68 -11.94 4.52 -3.58
N ILE A 69 -12.24 4.59 -2.27
CA ILE A 69 -12.41 3.42 -1.40
C ILE A 69 -13.54 2.50 -1.85
N GLY A 70 -14.59 3.04 -2.50
CA GLY A 70 -15.67 2.25 -3.11
C GLY A 70 -15.19 1.31 -4.23
N ARG A 71 -14.03 1.57 -4.84
CA ARG A 71 -13.43 0.71 -5.88
C ARG A 71 -12.49 -0.34 -5.33
N PHE A 72 -12.15 -0.27 -4.05
CA PHE A 72 -11.25 -1.24 -3.42
C PHE A 72 -11.97 -2.59 -3.26
N ARG A 73 -11.41 -3.64 -3.87
CA ARG A 73 -12.02 -4.97 -3.95
C ARG A 73 -11.53 -5.95 -2.87
N GLY A 74 -10.65 -5.53 -1.96
CA GLY A 74 -10.12 -6.39 -0.90
C GLY A 74 -9.21 -7.53 -1.38
N ARG A 75 -8.69 -7.47 -2.61
CA ARG A 75 -7.74 -8.48 -3.16
C ARG A 75 -6.31 -8.34 -2.64
N SER A 76 -6.03 -7.26 -1.93
CA SER A 76 -4.76 -6.96 -1.25
C SER A 76 -5.08 -6.34 0.11
N SER A 77 -4.07 -6.17 0.97
CA SER A 77 -4.24 -5.31 2.16
C SER A 77 -4.57 -3.88 1.74
N PHE A 78 -5.26 -3.15 2.62
CA PHE A 78 -5.49 -1.73 2.48
C PHE A 78 -4.16 -0.96 2.36
N TYR A 79 -3.15 -1.38 3.14
CA TYR A 79 -1.82 -0.78 3.07
C TYR A 79 -1.21 -0.84 1.67
N THR A 80 -1.31 -1.99 0.99
CA THR A 80 -0.79 -2.15 -0.38
C THR A 80 -1.54 -1.26 -1.36
N TRP A 81 -2.84 -1.10 -1.15
CA TRP A 81 -3.67 -0.26 -2.00
C TRP A 81 -3.39 1.23 -1.82
N ILE A 82 -3.31 1.72 -0.57
CA ILE A 82 -2.99 3.12 -0.28
C ILE A 82 -1.55 3.47 -0.66
N TYR A 83 -0.60 2.52 -0.54
CA TYR A 83 0.77 2.67 -1.03
C TYR A 83 0.80 3.11 -2.50
N ARG A 84 0.01 2.45 -3.36
CA ARG A 84 -0.06 2.80 -4.80
C ARG A 84 -0.60 4.20 -5.03
N ILE A 85 -1.60 4.61 -4.26
CA ILE A 85 -2.16 5.97 -4.34
C ILE A 85 -1.07 6.99 -3.95
N VAL A 86 -0.43 6.78 -2.80
CA VAL A 86 0.63 7.65 -2.28
C VAL A 86 1.77 7.79 -3.30
N MET A 87 2.29 6.68 -3.83
CA MET A 87 3.35 6.69 -4.83
C MET A 87 2.96 7.51 -6.07
N ASN A 88 1.76 7.31 -6.61
CA ASN A 88 1.30 8.06 -7.77
C ASN A 88 1.21 9.56 -7.47
N VAL A 89 0.64 9.92 -6.32
CA VAL A 89 0.51 11.33 -5.88
C VAL A 89 1.88 11.99 -5.75
N THR A 90 2.83 11.33 -5.09
CA THR A 90 4.16 11.87 -4.85
C THR A 90 4.99 11.97 -6.12
N ILE A 91 4.97 10.95 -6.99
CA ILE A 91 5.67 10.97 -8.28
C ILE A 91 5.13 12.08 -9.17
N ASP A 92 3.80 12.21 -9.29
CA ASP A 92 3.18 13.25 -10.11
C ASP A 92 3.54 14.65 -9.61
N TRP A 93 3.60 14.84 -8.29
CA TRP A 93 4.03 16.09 -7.69
C TRP A 93 5.51 16.39 -7.97
N LEU A 94 6.40 15.39 -7.83
CA LEU A 94 7.82 15.54 -8.10
C LEU A 94 8.07 15.92 -9.58
N ARG A 95 7.39 15.26 -10.52
CA ARG A 95 7.44 15.60 -11.96
C ARG A 95 7.03 17.07 -12.18
N LYS A 96 5.94 17.53 -11.57
CA LYS A 96 5.49 18.93 -11.68
C LYS A 96 6.45 19.93 -11.05
N LYS A 97 7.09 19.57 -9.92
CA LYS A 97 8.06 20.43 -9.23
C LYS A 97 9.32 20.64 -10.10
N GLN A 98 9.79 19.59 -10.77
CA GLN A 98 10.94 19.68 -11.68
C GLN A 98 10.67 20.50 -12.95
N VAL A 99 9.49 20.33 -13.56
CA VAL A 99 9.09 21.15 -14.73
C VAL A 99 9.11 22.64 -14.41
N LYS A 100 8.76 23.02 -13.16
CA LYS A 100 8.82 24.42 -12.70
C LYS A 100 10.23 24.90 -12.31
N GLY A 101 11.15 23.97 -12.03
CA GLY A 101 12.47 24.25 -11.44
C GLY A 101 13.66 24.27 -12.41
N ALA A 102 13.45 24.00 -13.71
CA ALA A 102 14.42 23.88 -14.79
C ALA A 102 14.85 22.44 -15.13
N GLY A 103 14.44 21.97 -16.32
CA GLY A 103 15.21 21.14 -17.26
C GLY A 103 15.78 19.78 -16.85
N ALA A 104 15.61 19.32 -15.61
CA ALA A 104 16.14 18.02 -15.18
C ALA A 104 15.22 16.88 -15.63
N GLU A 105 15.77 15.89 -16.33
CA GLU A 105 15.04 14.67 -16.70
C GLU A 105 14.81 13.80 -15.46
N PHE A 106 13.54 13.53 -15.16
CA PHE A 106 13.15 12.56 -14.15
C PHE A 106 13.55 11.16 -14.66
N ASN A 107 14.50 10.49 -13.99
CA ASN A 107 14.78 9.10 -14.29
C ASN A 107 13.57 8.25 -13.87
N ASP A 108 12.72 7.87 -14.83
CA ASP A 108 11.48 7.10 -14.67
C ASP A 108 11.75 5.63 -14.24
N ALA A 109 12.95 5.31 -13.77
CA ALA A 109 13.30 4.02 -13.16
C ALA A 109 12.59 3.77 -11.82
N ILE A 110 11.86 4.76 -11.28
CA ILE A 110 10.81 4.56 -10.26
C ILE A 110 9.43 4.39 -10.93
N GLN A 111 9.37 3.81 -12.13
CA GLN A 111 8.25 2.95 -12.45
C GLN A 111 8.18 1.92 -11.35
N LEU A 112 6.98 1.69 -10.81
CA LEU A 112 6.73 0.60 -9.89
C LEU A 112 7.53 -0.60 -10.42
N ARG A 113 8.62 -0.98 -9.75
CA ARG A 113 9.08 -2.36 -9.85
C ARG A 113 7.80 -3.14 -9.63
N GLU A 114 7.42 -3.95 -10.62
CA GLU A 114 6.47 -5.03 -10.40
C GLU A 114 6.82 -5.56 -9.02
N ILE A 115 5.89 -5.44 -8.06
CA ILE A 115 6.17 -5.77 -6.66
C ILE A 115 6.82 -7.13 -6.72
N GLU A 116 8.12 -7.23 -6.37
CA GLU A 116 8.86 -8.44 -6.69
C GLU A 116 8.07 -9.61 -6.12
N PRO A 117 7.79 -10.67 -6.89
CA PRO A 117 6.86 -11.72 -6.47
C PRO A 117 7.23 -12.38 -5.13
N ALA A 118 8.46 -12.16 -4.64
CA ALA A 118 8.97 -12.58 -3.33
C ALA A 118 8.86 -11.52 -2.20
N SER A 119 8.32 -10.33 -2.46
CA SER A 119 8.12 -9.31 -1.43
C SER A 119 7.10 -9.82 -0.41
N ARG A 120 7.39 -9.62 0.88
CA ARG A 120 6.56 -10.10 2.01
C ARG A 120 5.08 -9.66 1.94
N THR A 121 4.76 -8.68 1.11
CA THR A 121 3.44 -8.07 0.92
C THR A 121 2.72 -8.53 -0.35
N VAL A 122 3.34 -9.39 -1.18
CA VAL A 122 2.69 -9.96 -2.37
C VAL A 122 1.69 -11.04 -1.91
N PRO A 123 0.40 -10.94 -2.31
CA PRO A 123 -0.54 -12.03 -2.11
C PRO A 123 -0.01 -13.28 -2.83
N LYS A 124 0.13 -14.41 -2.13
CA LYS A 124 0.32 -15.70 -2.80
C LYS A 124 -0.92 -15.94 -3.67
N ALA A 125 -0.79 -15.77 -4.98
CA ALA A 125 -1.81 -16.23 -5.90
C ALA A 125 -1.85 -17.76 -5.82
N ASP A 126 -3.06 -18.33 -5.73
CA ASP A 126 -3.22 -19.76 -5.94
C ASP A 126 -2.75 -20.08 -7.37
N PRO A 127 -1.82 -21.04 -7.56
CA PRO A 127 -1.33 -21.37 -8.89
C PRO A 127 -2.49 -21.87 -9.74
N LEU A 128 -2.49 -21.49 -11.02
CA LEU A 128 -3.45 -21.97 -12.00
C LEU A 128 -3.38 -23.51 -12.07
N PRO A 129 -4.47 -24.20 -12.48
CA PRO A 129 -4.50 -25.66 -12.48
C PRO A 129 -3.34 -26.33 -13.23
N HIS A 130 -2.85 -25.72 -14.31
CA HIS A 130 -1.71 -26.23 -15.08
C HIS A 130 -0.37 -26.08 -14.34
N GLU A 131 -0.17 -24.97 -13.61
CA GLU A 131 1.06 -24.71 -12.84
C GLU A 131 1.19 -25.66 -11.63
N ARG A 132 0.05 -26.04 -11.01
CA ARG A 132 0.02 -27.07 -9.95
C ARG A 132 0.48 -28.42 -10.48
N MET A 133 0.10 -28.75 -11.71
CA MET A 133 0.43 -30.01 -12.36
C MET A 133 1.94 -30.06 -12.67
N GLU A 134 2.49 -29.00 -13.27
CA GLU A 134 3.94 -28.89 -13.53
C GLU A 134 4.77 -28.97 -12.24
N GLN A 135 4.37 -28.29 -11.17
CA GLN A 135 5.08 -28.35 -9.88
C GLN A 135 5.08 -29.77 -9.30
N SER A 136 3.98 -30.52 -9.46
CA SER A 136 3.91 -31.91 -8.99
C SER A 136 4.81 -32.84 -9.81
N GLU A 137 4.91 -32.63 -11.12
CA GLU A 137 5.81 -33.39 -12.00
C GLU A 137 7.28 -33.11 -11.72
N ILE A 138 7.63 -31.83 -11.54
CA ILE A 138 9.01 -31.42 -11.20
C ILE A 138 9.42 -32.04 -9.86
N ARG A 139 8.53 -31.99 -8.86
CA ARG A 139 8.80 -32.56 -7.54
C ARG A 139 8.97 -34.08 -7.59
N ALA A 140 8.10 -34.77 -8.32
CA ALA A 140 8.22 -36.22 -8.51
C ALA A 140 9.52 -36.63 -9.23
N ARG A 141 10.02 -35.79 -10.16
CA ARG A 141 11.32 -36.03 -10.82
C ARG A 141 12.50 -35.83 -9.88
N ILE A 142 12.45 -34.84 -9.00
CA ILE A 142 13.50 -34.62 -7.99
C ILE A 142 13.53 -35.77 -6.99
N ASP A 143 12.37 -36.20 -6.49
CA ASP A 143 12.28 -37.30 -5.53
C ASP A 143 12.79 -38.62 -6.15
N ASN A 144 12.49 -38.88 -7.43
CA ASN A 144 13.04 -40.02 -8.17
C ASN A 144 14.56 -39.93 -8.46
N ALA A 145 15.15 -38.74 -8.41
CA ALA A 145 16.59 -38.55 -8.65
C ALA A 145 17.43 -38.62 -7.37
N ILE A 146 16.78 -38.55 -6.21
CA ILE A 146 17.42 -38.61 -4.89
C ILE A 146 17.29 -40.02 -4.27
N ALA A 147 16.37 -40.85 -4.76
CA ALA A 147 16.24 -42.27 -4.43
C ALA A 147 17.19 -43.15 -5.26
#